data_AF-A0A536KX97-F1
#
_entry.id   AF-A0A536KX97-F1
#
_cell.length_a   1.000
_cell.length_b   1.000
_cell.length_c   1.000
_cell.angle_alpha   90.00
_cell.angle_beta   90.00
_cell.angle_gamma   90.00
#
_symmetry.space_group_name_H-M   'P 1'
#
loop_
_entity.id
_entity.type
_entity.pdbx_description
1 polymer ?
#
loop_
_entity_poly.entity_id
_entity_poly.type
_entity_poly.pdbx_seq_one_letter_code
_entity_poly.pdbx_strand_id
1 'polypeptide(L)'
;MRSVELPAEPAPLTLDLERTALIVVDMQNAFASPGGMLDLAGLDIGPARDVIANARMVCEAARGAGIQVVYLTIGYPPDLSTAGGPDS
;
A
#
# COMPACT_ATOMS: atom_id res chain seq x y z
N MET A 1 22.15 -7.76 14.27
CA MET A 1 21.72 -7.11 13.03
C MET A 1 21.36 -8.19 12.03
N ARG A 2 20.08 -8.33 11.71
CA ARG A 2 19.56 -9.39 10.83
C ARG A 2 19.27 -8.76 9.48
N SER A 3 20.08 -9.06 8.47
CA SER A 3 19.98 -8.45 7.14
C SER A 3 19.61 -9.45 6.05
N VAL A 4 18.95 -8.98 5.01
CA VAL A 4 18.66 -9.72 3.78
C VAL A 4 19.01 -8.86 2.57
N GLU A 5 19.53 -9.46 1.52
CA GLU A 5 19.73 -8.80 0.24
C GLU A 5 18.63 -9.24 -0.74
N LEU A 6 17.95 -8.27 -1.34
CA LEU A 6 16.94 -8.50 -2.35
C LEU A 6 17.51 -8.16 -3.73
N PRO A 7 17.32 -9.02 -4.74
CA PRO A 7 17.52 -8.62 -6.13
C PRO A 7 16.60 -7.44 -6.44
N ALA A 8 17.19 -6.34 -6.88
CA ALA A 8 16.47 -5.11 -7.21
C ALA A 8 17.20 -4.37 -8.33
N GLU A 9 16.51 -3.42 -8.96
CA GLU A 9 17.09 -2.51 -9.94
C GLU A 9 17.19 -1.09 -9.35
N PRO A 10 18.23 -0.32 -9.72
CA PRO A 10 19.33 -0.67 -10.62
C PRO A 10 20.43 -1.55 -9.99
N ALA A 11 20.34 -1.83 -8.69
CA ALA A 11 21.29 -2.67 -7.95
C ALA A 11 20.58 -3.39 -6.79
N PRO A 12 21.15 -4.49 -6.26
CA PRO A 12 20.60 -5.20 -5.11
C PRO A 12 20.38 -4.29 -3.90
N LEU A 13 19.32 -4.56 -3.15
CA LEU A 13 18.92 -3.80 -1.96
C LEU A 13 19.18 -4.62 -0.70
N THR A 14 20.09 -4.15 0.15
CA THR A 14 20.28 -4.73 1.48
C THR A 14 19.34 -4.07 2.48
N LEU A 15 18.53 -4.89 3.15
CA LEU A 15 17.62 -4.47 4.21
C LEU A 15 18.14 -4.94 5.57
N ASP A 16 18.27 -4.03 6.53
CA ASP A 16 18.34 -4.38 7.95
C ASP A 16 16.91 -4.53 8.48
N LEU A 17 16.53 -5.75 8.85
CA LEU A 17 15.14 -6.09 9.20
C LEU A 17 14.66 -5.35 10.45
N GLU A 18 15.57 -5.01 11.38
CA GLU A 18 15.25 -4.26 12.61
C GLU A 18 15.09 -2.75 12.37
N ARG A 19 15.53 -2.25 11.21
CA ARG A 19 15.51 -0.82 10.84
C ARG A 19 14.69 -0.55 9.58
N THR A 20 13.85 -1.51 9.19
CA THR A 20 13.01 -1.46 7.99
C THR A 20 11.54 -1.60 8.38
N ALA A 21 10.66 -0.89 7.66
CA ALA A 21 9.21 -1.06 7.75
C ALA A 21 8.61 -1.21 6.34
N LEU A 22 7.55 -2.00 6.22
CA LEU A 22 6.69 -2.07 5.04
C LEU A 22 5.56 -1.07 5.20
N ILE A 23 5.39 -0.18 4.24
CA ILE A 23 4.23 0.73 4.16
C ILE A 23 3.29 0.24 3.07
N VAL A 24 2.05 -0.06 3.43
CA VAL A 24 0.97 -0.43 2.51
C VAL A 24 0.11 0.80 2.31
N VAL A 25 0.14 1.37 1.10
CA VAL A 25 -0.50 2.64 0.77
C VAL A 25 -1.84 2.41 0.10
N ASP A 26 -2.90 3.02 0.64
CA ASP A 26 -4.22 3.18 0.02
C ASP A 26 -4.85 1.91 -0.56
N MET A 27 -4.58 0.75 0.07
CA MET A 27 -5.27 -0.51 -0.21
C MET A 27 -6.69 -0.53 0.38
N GLN A 28 -7.47 0.50 0.05
CA GLN A 28 -8.85 0.71 0.50
C GLN A 28 -9.85 0.23 -0.56
N ASN A 29 -11.01 -0.23 -0.12
CA ASN A 29 -12.10 -0.67 -1.01
C ASN A 29 -12.56 0.44 -1.99
N ALA A 30 -12.39 1.71 -1.61
CA ALA A 30 -12.68 2.84 -2.49
C ALA A 30 -11.88 2.79 -3.81
N PHE A 31 -10.68 2.20 -3.81
CA PHE A 31 -9.82 2.13 -4.99
C PHE A 31 -9.80 0.75 -5.63
N ALA A 32 -9.97 -0.30 -4.84
CA ALA A 32 -9.63 -1.66 -5.24
C ALA A 32 -10.81 -2.65 -5.22
N SER A 33 -12.06 -2.19 -5.13
CA SER A 33 -13.23 -3.07 -5.03
C SER A 33 -14.38 -2.65 -5.94
N PRO A 34 -15.18 -3.62 -6.45
CA PRO A 34 -16.45 -3.31 -7.10
C PRO A 34 -17.36 -2.49 -6.17
N GLY A 35 -18.01 -1.46 -6.73
CA GLY A 35 -18.79 -0.47 -5.99
C GLY A 35 -17.94 0.55 -5.21
N GLY A 36 -16.61 0.50 -5.33
CA GLY A 36 -15.69 1.50 -4.81
C GLY A 36 -15.70 2.79 -5.66
N MET A 37 -15.06 3.84 -5.16
CA MET A 37 -14.96 5.13 -5.84
C MET A 37 -14.42 5.05 -7.27
N LEU A 38 -13.33 4.29 -7.53
CA LEU A 38 -12.78 4.19 -8.89
C LEU A 38 -13.69 3.40 -9.84
N ASP A 39 -14.33 2.34 -9.35
CA ASP A 39 -15.31 1.58 -10.14
C ASP A 39 -16.55 2.44 -10.47
N LEU A 40 -17.06 3.17 -9.48
CA LEU A 40 -18.16 4.13 -9.67
C LEU A 40 -17.78 5.29 -10.59
N ALA A 41 -16.50 5.67 -10.65
CA ALA A 41 -15.98 6.65 -11.59
C ALA A 41 -15.78 6.08 -13.02
N GLY A 42 -16.06 4.80 -13.23
CA GLY A 42 -15.95 4.12 -14.53
C GLY A 42 -14.52 3.73 -14.91
N LEU A 43 -13.60 3.66 -13.95
CA LEU A 43 -12.23 3.18 -14.18
C LEU A 43 -12.18 1.66 -14.11
N ASP A 44 -11.31 1.06 -14.94
CA ASP A 44 -11.07 -0.37 -14.88
C ASP A 44 -10.29 -0.76 -13.63
N ILE A 45 -10.96 -1.42 -12.70
CA ILE A 45 -10.38 -1.95 -11.46
C ILE A 45 -9.86 -3.40 -11.59
N GLY A 46 -9.96 -4.02 -12.78
CA GLY A 46 -9.52 -5.40 -13.02
C GLY A 46 -8.10 -5.70 -12.52
N PRO A 47 -7.10 -4.83 -12.76
CA PRO A 47 -5.74 -5.01 -12.25
C PRO A 47 -5.62 -5.04 -10.72
N ALA A 48 -6.58 -4.46 -9.98
CA ALA A 48 -6.52 -4.37 -8.53
C ALA A 48 -6.49 -5.75 -7.85
N ARG A 49 -7.10 -6.78 -8.46
CA ARG A 49 -7.10 -8.16 -7.92
C ARG A 49 -5.68 -8.68 -7.72
N ASP A 50 -4.83 -8.50 -8.71
CA ASP A 50 -3.46 -9.04 -8.69
C ASP A 50 -2.58 -8.21 -7.74
N VAL A 51 -2.82 -6.89 -7.66
CA VAL A 51 -2.19 -6.01 -6.66
C VAL A 51 -2.56 -6.43 -5.23
N ILE A 52 -3.82 -6.75 -4.96
CA ILE A 52 -4.26 -7.24 -3.64
C ILE A 52 -3.53 -8.53 -3.27
N ALA A 53 -3.43 -9.48 -4.20
CA ALA A 53 -2.72 -10.74 -3.96
C ALA A 53 -1.23 -10.53 -3.67
N ASN A 54 -0.57 -9.66 -4.44
CA ASN A 54 0.84 -9.31 -4.23
C ASN A 54 1.05 -8.57 -2.91
N ALA A 55 0.20 -7.60 -2.57
CA ALA A 55 0.27 -6.88 -1.31
C ALA A 55 0.12 -7.83 -0.11
N ARG A 56 -0.80 -8.81 -0.20
CA ARG A 56 -0.94 -9.87 0.80
C ARG A 56 0.35 -10.67 0.96
N MET A 57 0.93 -11.14 -0.14
CA MET A 57 2.17 -11.92 -0.12
C MET A 57 3.32 -11.16 0.57
N VAL A 58 3.49 -9.88 0.22
CA VAL A 58 4.54 -9.03 0.81
C VAL A 58 4.27 -8.77 2.29
N CYS A 59 3.01 -8.54 2.68
CA CYS A 59 2.63 -8.38 4.09
C CYS A 59 2.93 -9.63 4.92
N GLU A 60 2.61 -10.82 4.39
CA GLU A 60 2.89 -12.10 5.06
C GLU A 60 4.39 -12.32 5.22
N ALA A 61 5.19 -12.06 4.17
CA ALA A 61 6.64 -12.16 4.22
C ALA A 61 7.26 -11.18 5.23
N ALA A 62 6.83 -9.90 5.23
CA ALA A 62 7.30 -8.89 6.17
C ALA A 62 6.98 -9.28 7.63
N ARG A 63 5.75 -9.73 7.90
CA ARG A 63 5.35 -10.21 9.23
C ARG A 63 6.16 -11.43 9.68
N GLY A 64 6.36 -12.40 8.80
CA GLY A 64 7.20 -13.58 9.08
C GLY A 64 8.65 -13.20 9.36
N ALA A 65 9.16 -12.15 8.73
CA ALA A 65 10.48 -11.59 8.97
C ALA A 65 10.55 -10.63 10.17
N GLY A 66 9.46 -10.40 10.91
CA GLY A 66 9.43 -9.47 12.03
C GLY A 66 9.56 -7.99 11.65
N ILE A 67 9.38 -7.66 10.36
CA ILE A 67 9.35 -6.28 9.88
C ILE A 67 8.03 -5.62 10.29
N GLN A 68 8.10 -4.36 10.74
CA GLN A 68 6.91 -3.56 11.03
C GLN A 68 6.10 -3.33 9.75
N VAL A 69 4.79 -3.59 9.79
CA VAL A 69 3.86 -3.28 8.69
C VAL A 69 2.97 -2.12 9.10
N VAL A 70 2.99 -1.04 8.32
CA VAL A 70 2.21 0.19 8.51
C VAL A 70 1.22 0.32 7.38
N TYR A 71 -0.04 0.58 7.71
CA TYR A 71 -1.09 0.86 6.73
C TYR A 71 -1.34 2.35 6.68
N LEU A 72 -1.22 2.92 5.49
CA LEU A 72 -1.58 4.30 5.20
C LEU A 72 -2.92 4.29 4.47
N THR A 73 -3.83 5.15 4.91
CA THR A 73 -5.14 5.33 4.28
C THR A 73 -5.40 6.81 4.09
N ILE A 74 -5.98 7.17 2.96
CA ILE A 74 -6.56 8.49 2.77
C ILE A 74 -7.97 8.55 3.36
N GLY A 75 -8.26 9.65 4.05
CA GLY A 75 -9.56 9.93 4.64
C GLY A 75 -9.65 11.40 5.02
N TYR A 76 -10.87 11.90 5.04
CA TYR A 76 -11.18 13.28 5.40
C TYR A 76 -12.11 13.31 6.60
N PRO A 77 -12.04 14.35 7.44
CA PRO A 77 -13.09 14.64 8.40
C PRO A 77 -14.47 14.71 7.73
N PRO A 78 -15.57 14.38 8.42
CA PRO A 78 -16.91 14.44 7.83
C PRO A 78 -17.31 15.82 7.31
N ASP A 79 -16.73 16.88 7.85
CA ASP A 79 -16.94 18.26 7.40
C ASP A 79 -16.07 18.67 6.21
N LEU A 80 -15.24 17.75 5.71
CA LEU A 80 -14.31 17.93 4.59
C LEU A 80 -13.32 19.09 4.78
N SER A 81 -13.09 19.51 6.04
CA SER A 81 -12.21 20.64 6.37
C SER A 81 -10.78 20.50 5.84
N THR A 82 -10.33 19.27 5.56
CA THR A 82 -9.00 18.98 5.00
C THR A 82 -9.03 18.37 3.60
N ALA A 83 -10.14 18.47 2.87
CA ALA A 83 -10.30 17.85 1.55
C ALA A 83 -9.63 18.60 0.39
N GLY A 84 -8.99 19.73 0.66
CA GLY A 84 -8.50 20.65 -0.37
C GLY A 84 -9.62 21.57 -0.88
N GLY A 85 -9.22 22.60 -1.63
CA GLY A 85 -10.13 23.60 -2.20
C GLY A 85 -10.02 23.65 -3.74
N PRO A 86 -10.69 24.63 -4.38
CA PRO A 86 -10.66 24.79 -5.84
C PRO A 86 -9.26 24.93 -6.44
N ASP A 87 -8.29 25.39 -5.64
CA ASP A 87 -6.90 25.65 -6.05
C ASP A 87 -5.91 24.57 -5.56
N SER A 88 -6.40 23.42 -5.10
CA SER A 88 -5.58 22.25 -4.69
C SER A 88 -5.19 21.36 -5.86
#